data_AF-A0A127T0J8-F1
#
_entry.id   AF-A0A127T0J8-F1
#
_cell.length_a   1.000
_cell.length_b   1.000
_cell.length_c   1.000
_cell.angle_alpha   90.00
_cell.angle_beta   90.00
_cell.angle_gamma   90.00
#
_symmetry.space_group_name_H-M   'P 1'
#
loop_
_entity.id
_entity.type
_entity.pdbx_description
1 polymer ?
#
loop_
_entity_poly.entity_id
_entity_poly.type
_entity_poly.pdbx_seq_one_letter_code
_entity_poly.pdbx_strand_id
1 'polypeptide(L)' 'DDGAILGSFIGVISLENTDIKSPIQWIPVHNQDKPLKVESITIDREISERELAVVLTTDSDNGQSIFLKGNLKW' A
#
# COMPACT_ATOMS: atom_id res chain seq x y z
N ASP A 1 -13.80 21.57 0.88
CA ASP A 1 -13.48 20.97 2.18
C ASP A 1 -13.74 19.50 1.99
N ASP A 2 -12.67 18.73 1.81
CA ASP A 2 -12.72 17.39 1.20
C ASP A 2 -12.88 16.28 2.26
N GLY A 3 -13.31 16.68 3.47
CA GLY A 3 -13.45 15.79 4.61
C GLY A 3 -12.13 15.52 5.33
N ALA A 4 -12.24 14.79 6.45
CA ALA A 4 -11.08 14.43 7.26
C ALA A 4 -10.32 13.23 6.66
N ILE A 5 -8.99 13.32 6.61
CA ILE A 5 -8.13 12.19 6.27
C ILE A 5 -8.15 11.18 7.43
N LEU A 6 -8.70 9.99 7.20
CA LEU A 6 -8.82 8.94 8.22
C LEU A 6 -7.54 8.11 8.40
N GLY A 7 -6.61 8.19 7.45
CA GLY A 7 -5.32 7.47 7.49
C GLY A 7 -4.85 7.04 6.10
N SER A 8 -3.84 6.16 6.09
CA SER A 8 -3.30 5.53 4.89
C SER A 8 -3.59 4.03 4.94
N PHE A 9 -4.08 3.45 3.84
CA PHE A 9 -4.44 2.04 3.74
C PHE A 9 -3.85 1.43 2.46
N ILE A 10 -3.45 0.17 2.52
CA ILE A 10 -3.04 -0.60 1.34
C ILE A 10 -4.00 -1.79 1.19
N GLY A 11 -4.52 -1.99 -0.01
CA GLY A 11 -5.39 -3.10 -0.34
C GLY A 11 -4.76 -4.08 -1.33
N VAL A 12 -5.14 -5.35 -1.22
CA VAL A 12 -4.81 -6.39 -2.21
C VAL A 12 -6.09 -6.89 -2.85
N ILE A 13 -6.06 -7.00 -4.18
CA ILE A 13 -7.11 -7.62 -4.97
C ILE A 13 -6.50 -8.77 -5.77
N SER A 14 -7.19 -9.91 -5.78
CA SER A 14 -6.84 -11.01 -6.67
C SER A 14 -7.59 -10.84 -7.99
N LEU A 15 -6.85 -10.93 -9.09
CA LEU A 15 -7.40 -10.90 -10.45
C LEU A 15 -7.30 -12.30 -11.06
N GLU A 16 -8.44 -12.91 -11.35
CA GLU A 16 -8.51 -14.16 -12.12
C GLU A 16 -9.28 -13.88 -13.40
N ASN A 17 -8.68 -14.14 -14.57
CA ASN A 17 -9.30 -13.86 -15.87
C ASN A 17 -9.84 -12.41 -15.99
N THR A 18 -9.12 -11.44 -15.40
CA THR A 18 -9.52 -10.02 -15.30
C THR A 18 -10.69 -9.70 -14.38
N ASP A 19 -11.30 -10.70 -13.73
CA ASP A 19 -12.33 -10.48 -12.72
C ASP A 19 -11.72 -10.25 -11.33
N ILE A 20 -12.26 -9.27 -10.60
CA ILE A 20 -11.91 -9.01 -9.21
C ILE A 20 -12.59 -10.06 -8.32
N LYS A 21 -11.81 -10.94 -7.70
CA LYS A 21 -12.31 -11.82 -6.65
C LYS A 21 -12.43 -11.05 -5.34
N SER A 22 -13.65 -11.02 -4.77
CA SER A 22 -13.93 -10.57 -3.41
C SER A 22 -13.44 -11.62 -2.39
N PRO A 23 -12.93 -11.24 -1.20
CA PRO A 23 -12.96 -9.90 -0.60
C PRO A 23 -11.73 -9.03 -0.88
N ILE A 24 -11.97 -7.73 -1.02
CA ILE A 24 -10.92 -6.70 -0.95
C ILE A 24 -10.41 -6.68 0.49
N GLN A 25 -9.15 -7.05 0.69
CA GLN A 25 -8.50 -6.95 1.99
C GLN A 25 -7.69 -5.66 2.03
N TRP A 26 -7.86 -4.89 3.10
CA TRP A 26 -7.14 -3.63 3.32
C TRP A 26 -6.46 -3.66 4.68
N ILE A 27 -5.27 -3.09 4.75
CA ILE A 27 -4.44 -3.04 5.96
C ILE A 27 -4.09 -1.57 6.24
N PRO A 28 -4.27 -1.08 7.47
CA PRO A 28 -3.82 0.26 7.85
C PRO A 28 -2.29 0.33 7.82
N VAL A 29 -1.77 1.40 7.23
CA VAL A 29 -0.34 1.73 7.30
C VAL A 29 -0.10 2.56 8.55
N HIS A 30 0.54 1.96 9.55
CA HIS A 30 0.89 2.65 10.78
C HIS A 30 2.07 3.60 10.55
N ASN A 31 1.78 4.89 10.39
CA ASN A 31 2.74 5.98 10.31
C ASN A 31 2.64 6.82 11.60
N GLN A 32 3.76 7.17 12.22
CA GLN A 32 3.79 7.87 13.51
C GLN A 32 3.53 9.38 13.41
N ASP A 33 3.69 10.00 12.24
CA ASP A 33 3.82 11.46 12.15
C ASP A 33 2.84 12.14 11.17
N LYS A 34 2.54 11.56 9.99
CA LYS A 34 1.64 12.16 8.97
C LYS A 34 1.01 11.12 8.03
N PRO A 35 -0.09 11.41 7.32
CA PRO A 35 -0.55 10.54 6.23
C PRO A 35 0.55 10.35 5.18
N LEU A 36 0.80 9.10 4.79
CA LEU A 36 1.80 8.78 3.78
C LEU A 36 1.17 8.97 2.39
N LYS A 37 1.72 9.87 1.57
CA LYS A 37 1.36 10.02 0.16
C LYS A 37 2.20 9.04 -0.65
N VAL A 38 1.59 7.92 -1.06
CA VAL A 38 2.23 6.90 -1.90
C VAL A 38 1.79 7.09 -3.34
N GLU A 39 2.76 7.07 -4.24
CA GLU A 39 2.53 7.22 -5.69
C GLU A 39 2.50 5.85 -6.39
N SER A 40 3.34 4.93 -5.92
CA SER A 40 3.40 3.57 -6.44
C SER A 40 3.75 2.55 -5.35
N ILE A 41 3.28 1.33 -5.55
CA ILE A 41 3.61 0.15 -4.77
C ILE A 41 4.10 -0.95 -5.73
N THR A 42 5.20 -1.61 -5.37
CA THR A 42 5.74 -2.76 -6.09
C THR A 42 5.83 -3.94 -5.13
N ILE A 43 5.40 -5.12 -5.59
CA ILE A 43 5.66 -6.39 -4.89
C ILE A 43 7.09 -6.80 -5.24
N ASP A 44 7.98 -6.80 -4.25
CA ASP A 44 9.37 -7.26 -4.42
C ASP A 44 9.41 -8.79 -4.53
N ARG A 45 8.71 -9.46 -3.61
CA ARG A 45 8.53 -10.92 -3.61
C ARG A 45 7.37 -11.36 -2.73
N GLU A 46 6.86 -12.54 -3.02
CA GLU A 46 5.96 -13.28 -2.13
C GLU A 46 6.77 -13.99 -1.04
N ILE A 47 6.40 -13.77 0.23
CA ILE A 47 6.99 -14.44 1.39
C ILE A 47 6.16 -15.68 1.74
N SER A 48 4.83 -15.58 1.65
CA SER A 48 3.87 -16.68 1.78
C SER A 48 2.53 -16.29 1.13
N GLU A 49 1.56 -17.21 1.10
CA GLU A 49 0.20 -16.96 0.59
C GLU A 49 -0.50 -15.73 1.22
N ARG A 50 -0.01 -15.26 2.37
CA ARG A 50 -0.58 -14.17 3.17
C ARG A 50 0.43 -13.08 3.54
N GLU A 51 1.61 -13.12 2.94
CA GLU A 51 2.66 -12.15 3.22
C GLU A 51 3.43 -11.76 1.96
N LEU A 52 3.52 -10.46 1.69
CA LEU A 52 4.34 -9.90 0.63
C LEU A 52 5.41 -8.97 1.18
N ALA A 53 6.61 -9.03 0.60
CA ALA A 53 7.56 -7.94 0.67
C ALA A 53 7.17 -6.88 -0.36
N VAL A 54 6.99 -5.64 0.08
CA VAL A 54 6.60 -4.52 -0.78
C VAL A 54 7.60 -3.36 -0.68
N VAL A 55 7.71 -2.64 -1.79
CA VAL A 55 8.40 -1.35 -1.87
C VAL A 55 7.39 -0.28 -2.23
N LEU A 56 7.29 0.74 -1.39
CA LEU A 56 6.45 1.91 -1.60
C LEU A 56 7.34 3.07 -2.06
N THR A 57 6.90 3.80 -3.06
CA THR A 57 7.53 5.05 -3.49
C THR A 57 6.63 6.20 -3.05
N THR A 58 7.15 7.09 -2.21
CA THR A 58 6.40 8.26 -1.78
C THR A 58 6.39 9.33 -2.86
N ASP A 59 5.25 10.00 -3.00
CA ASP A 59 5.20 11.28 -3.69
C ASP A 59 5.71 12.37 -2.75
N SER A 60 6.58 13.23 -3.26
CA SER A 60 7.15 14.35 -2.51
C SER A 60 6.97 15.70 -3.19
N ASP A 61 6.06 15.81 -4.17
CA ASP A 61 5.65 17.06 -4.82
C ASP A 61 6.84 18.01 -5.13
N ASN A 62 7.76 17.55 -6.00
CA ASN A 62 9.07 18.16 -6.38
C ASN A 62 10.25 17.91 -5.43
N GLY A 63 10.07 17.14 -4.36
CA GLY A 63 11.16 16.66 -3.50
C GLY A 63 11.85 15.39 -4.02
N GLN A 64 12.69 14.79 -3.17
CA GLN A 64 13.17 13.43 -3.40
C GLN A 64 12.15 12.43 -2.87
N SER A 65 11.63 11.58 -3.76
CA SER A 65 10.84 10.42 -3.38
C SER A 65 11.64 9.50 -2.47
N ILE A 66 10.98 9.00 -1.43
CA ILE A 66 11.55 8.05 -0.48
C ILE A 66 11.04 6.67 -0.84
N PHE A 67 11.95 5.70 -0.84
CA PHE A 67 11.61 4.29 -0.94
C PHE A 67 11.44 3.71 0.45
N LEU A 68 10.24 3.21 0.75
CA LEU A 68 9.94 2.53 2.00
C LEU A 68 9.77 1.04 1.72
N LYS A 69 10.51 0.22 2.46
CA LYS A 69 10.38 -1.24 2.42
C LYS A 69 9.50 -1.68 3.57
N GLY A 70 8.59 -2.61 3.31
CA GLY A 70 7.71 -3.16 4.33
C GLY A 70 7.21 -4.54 3.98
N ASN A 71 6.52 -5.15 4.94
CA ASN A 71 5.82 -6.40 4.73
C ASN A 71 4.31 -6.14 4.85
N LEU A 72 3.56 -6.60 3.86
CA LEU A 72 2.11 -6.58 3.87
C LEU A 72 1.63 -7.97 4.33
N LYS A 73 0.83 -8.03 5.41
CA LYS A 73 0.33 -9.28 6.02
C LYS A 73 -1.19 -9.23 6.16
N TRP A 74 -1.90 -10.25 5.66
CA TRP A 74 -3.37 -10.32 5.69
C TRP A 74 -3.92 -11.71 6.03
#